data_AF-A0A8J2A8C1-F1
#
_entry.id   AF-A0A8J2A8C1-F1
#
_cell.length_a   1.000
_cell.length_b   1.000
_cell.length_c   1.000
_cell.angle_alpha   90.00
_cell.angle_beta   90.00
_cell.angle_gamma   90.00
#
_symmetry.space_group_name_H-M   'P 1'
#
loop_
_entity.id
_entity.type
_entity.pdbx_description
1 polymer ?
#
loop_
_entity_poly.entity_id
_entity_poly.type
_entity_poly.pdbx_seq_one_letter_code
_entity_poly.pdbx_strand_id
1 'polypeptide(L)'
;MGKKGKKKQEEEPEEEIPEEFRDLSIPMLTEKIQGLQYRLVKVAKERNYMQLENDMVHRFYDITKHEVKQCESEIANKCSKMEMIERDHRTHLKVHEQKVLNLEYEHKNNRRLVVADGEESIAAEKEVHKTKIAGMNTAKDGLKQDGQSRKLADQEDLRMLKVGFERNLKKLRETFEVNHGTLEKNYEEQIEELQRDLELKRKCEIHEIEERKNQHINDLLFNHQEAFDQIKGYYNDITHDNLQLIKSLKDEIAEMKDQERTNLQRMKSLTLGNQNLAEPLKQKEQMRQELQSQLKSYGKDKLALKNLIARAQSLENELKEAGGNWRMANEKFTKVERERDELYHEFAKGVADVKKRSEYKNVVLERKLELLQHEFQQKQVQLSEVLASAKLDPMVVQNVTQKLESVLLQKNTLCKDLEYQIALATKQYNDSLHVFEKRLVDFGVPVEEIGVEPLEKQVGSLGVVSEMPAGLVTAKR
;
A
#
# COMPACT_ATOMS: atom_id res chain seq x y z
N MET A 1 42.04 130.97 37.90
CA MET A 1 43.31 130.92 38.67
C MET A 1 44.42 130.64 37.63
N GLY A 2 45.06 131.62 37.00
CA GLY A 2 46.15 132.46 37.54
C GLY A 2 47.46 131.65 37.48
N LYS A 3 48.41 131.88 36.57
CA LYS A 3 49.33 133.04 36.45
C LYS A 3 49.85 133.11 35.00
N LYS A 4 49.63 134.23 34.26
CA LYS A 4 50.60 135.34 34.06
C LYS A 4 52.02 134.79 33.83
N GLY A 5 52.57 134.78 32.61
CA GLY A 5 52.85 135.98 31.83
C GLY A 5 54.07 136.72 32.41
N LYS A 6 55.23 136.57 31.78
CA LYS A 6 56.31 137.56 31.81
C LYS A 6 56.86 137.69 30.39
N LYS A 7 56.32 138.69 29.68
CA LYS A 7 57.04 139.44 28.64
C LYS A 7 58.34 139.94 29.28
N LYS A 8 59.48 139.68 28.65
CA LYS A 8 60.70 140.45 28.82
C LYS A 8 60.93 141.16 27.48
N GLN A 9 61.16 142.47 27.59
CA GLN A 9 61.46 143.45 26.54
C GLN A 9 62.47 142.88 25.51
N GLU A 10 62.27 143.02 24.20
CA GLU A 10 62.54 144.25 23.44
C GLU A 10 63.85 144.93 23.89
N GLU A 11 64.97 144.31 23.52
CA GLU A 11 66.13 145.08 23.05
C GLU A 11 66.00 145.07 21.53
N GLU A 12 65.70 146.21 20.93
CA GLU A 12 65.95 146.44 19.50
C GLU A 12 67.48 146.35 19.33
N PRO A 13 68.00 145.33 18.63
CA PRO A 13 69.39 145.40 18.20
C PRO A 13 69.51 146.59 17.24
N GLU A 14 70.44 147.50 17.53
CA GLU A 14 70.90 148.49 16.57
C GLU A 14 71.30 147.76 15.29
N GLU A 15 70.41 147.78 14.30
CA GLU A 15 70.69 147.26 12.97
C GLU A 15 71.72 148.18 12.32
N GLU A 16 72.99 147.88 12.57
CA GLU A 16 74.06 148.23 11.65
C GLU A 16 73.59 147.85 10.25
N ILE A 17 73.42 148.84 9.38
CA ILE A 17 73.24 148.62 7.94
C ILE A 17 74.37 147.66 7.52
N PRO A 18 74.07 146.41 7.13
CA PRO A 18 75.11 145.43 6.84
C PRO A 18 76.02 146.00 5.76
N GLU A 19 77.35 145.81 5.88
CA GLU A 19 78.35 146.48 5.03
C GLU A 19 78.07 146.36 3.51
N GLU A 20 77.36 145.29 3.10
CA GLU A 20 76.90 145.09 1.72
C GLU A 20 75.90 146.13 1.18
N PHE A 21 75.37 147.03 2.02
CA PHE A 21 74.28 147.96 1.66
C PHE A 21 74.63 149.45 1.83
N ARG A 22 75.82 149.81 2.34
CA ARG A 22 76.23 151.22 2.53
C ARG A 22 76.61 151.94 1.23
N ASP A 23 77.12 151.20 0.24
CA ASP A 23 77.64 151.76 -1.02
C ASP A 23 76.73 151.49 -2.23
N LEU A 24 75.50 151.02 -2.01
CA LEU A 24 74.55 150.70 -3.09
C LEU A 24 73.61 151.88 -3.36
N SER A 25 73.56 152.31 -4.62
CA SER A 25 72.62 153.32 -5.12
C SER A 25 71.16 152.91 -4.90
N ILE A 26 70.25 153.86 -4.64
CA ILE A 26 68.80 153.65 -4.41
C ILE A 26 68.14 152.62 -5.37
N PRO A 27 68.46 152.59 -6.68
CA PRO A 27 67.91 151.58 -7.60
C PRO A 27 68.32 150.14 -7.25
N MET A 28 69.56 149.93 -6.78
CA MET A 28 70.09 148.59 -6.46
C MET A 28 69.49 148.03 -5.18
N LEU A 29 69.24 148.89 -4.17
CA LEU A 29 68.50 148.51 -2.97
C LEU A 29 67.06 148.11 -3.31
N THR A 30 66.42 148.84 -4.24
CA THR A 30 65.07 148.55 -4.70
C THR A 30 64.98 147.20 -5.41
N GLU A 31 65.97 146.87 -6.25
CA GLU A 31 66.07 145.56 -6.91
C GLU A 31 66.31 144.41 -5.91
N LYS A 32 67.16 144.63 -4.89
CA LYS A 32 67.43 143.63 -3.84
C LYS A 32 66.20 143.43 -2.94
N ILE A 33 65.42 144.49 -2.67
CA ILE A 33 64.10 144.40 -2.00
C ILE A 33 63.11 143.59 -2.86
N GLN A 34 63.01 143.85 -4.16
CA GLN A 34 62.14 143.08 -5.05
C GLN A 34 62.56 141.60 -5.12
N GLY A 35 63.87 141.31 -5.15
CA GLY A 35 64.40 139.96 -5.11
C GLY A 35 64.09 139.23 -3.80
N LEU A 36 64.20 139.91 -2.65
CA LEU A 36 63.84 139.36 -1.35
C LEU A 36 62.33 139.18 -1.20
N GLN A 37 61.50 140.10 -1.71
CA GLN A 37 60.04 139.96 -1.75
C GLN A 37 59.62 138.77 -2.62
N TYR A 38 60.25 138.59 -3.79
CA TYR A 38 60.01 137.43 -4.64
C TYR A 38 60.38 136.12 -3.93
N ARG A 39 61.55 136.07 -3.26
CA ARG A 39 61.94 134.91 -2.46
C ARG A 39 60.95 134.65 -1.32
N LEU A 40 60.50 135.69 -0.62
CA LEU A 40 59.52 135.56 0.46
C LEU A 40 58.20 134.98 -0.04
N VAL A 41 57.69 135.45 -1.17
CA VAL A 41 56.47 134.91 -1.79
C VAL A 41 56.67 133.47 -2.27
N LYS A 42 57.82 133.15 -2.87
CA LYS A 42 58.16 131.79 -3.30
C LYS A 42 58.22 130.82 -2.12
N VAL A 43 58.95 131.18 -1.07
CA VAL A 43 59.06 130.39 0.17
C VAL A 43 57.70 130.26 0.86
N ALA A 44 56.85 131.29 0.84
CA ALA A 44 55.49 131.22 1.38
C ALA A 44 54.60 130.22 0.60
N LYS A 45 54.70 130.20 -0.73
CA LYS A 45 54.00 129.21 -1.57
C LYS A 45 54.51 127.79 -1.34
N GLU A 46 55.83 127.61 -1.25
CA GLU A 46 56.43 126.31 -0.93
C GLU A 46 56.03 125.82 0.46
N ARG A 47 55.99 126.70 1.46
CA ARG A 47 55.48 126.36 2.80
C ARG A 47 54.01 125.93 2.75
N ASN A 48 53.17 126.64 2.02
CA ASN A 48 51.76 126.31 1.89
C ASN A 48 51.55 124.96 1.17
N TYR A 49 52.32 124.71 0.10
CA TYR A 49 52.33 123.43 -0.59
C TYR A 49 52.77 122.29 0.36
N MET A 50 53.86 122.48 1.10
CA MET A 50 54.33 121.48 2.07
C MET A 50 53.33 121.27 3.22
N GLN A 51 52.59 122.30 3.63
CA GLN A 51 51.52 122.15 4.62
C GLN A 51 50.35 121.32 4.06
N LEU A 52 49.93 121.54 2.81
CA LEU A 52 48.89 120.74 2.17
C LEU A 52 49.30 119.27 2.00
N GLU A 53 50.54 119.02 1.57
CA GLU A 53 51.10 117.66 1.49
C GLU A 53 51.14 117.00 2.87
N ASN A 54 51.57 117.74 3.90
CA ASN A 54 51.62 117.21 5.27
C ASN A 54 50.22 116.88 5.81
N ASP A 55 49.23 117.75 5.59
CA ASP A 55 47.83 117.51 5.97
C ASP A 55 47.23 116.33 5.19
N MET A 56 47.58 116.18 3.91
CA MET A 56 47.15 115.06 3.08
C MET A 56 47.73 113.73 3.61
N VAL A 57 49.02 113.69 3.91
CA VAL A 57 49.70 112.53 4.49
C VAL A 57 49.11 112.20 5.87
N HIS A 58 48.84 113.19 6.72
CA HIS A 58 48.19 112.98 8.02
C HIS A 58 46.78 112.39 7.86
N ARG A 59 45.96 112.90 6.93
CA ARG A 59 44.64 112.32 6.65
C ARG A 59 44.73 110.88 6.17
N PHE A 60 45.64 110.57 5.25
CA PHE A 60 45.84 109.20 4.79
C PHE A 60 46.31 108.29 5.92
N TYR A 61 47.23 108.75 6.76
CA TYR A 61 47.66 108.03 7.95
C TYR A 61 46.50 107.75 8.91
N ASP A 62 45.66 108.74 9.21
CA ASP A 62 44.52 108.58 10.12
C ASP A 62 43.44 107.65 9.55
N ILE A 63 43.15 107.75 8.25
CA ILE A 63 42.22 106.84 7.55
C ILE A 63 42.77 105.42 7.61
N THR A 64 44.02 105.22 7.20
CA THR A 64 44.64 103.89 7.16
C THR A 64 44.71 103.28 8.57
N LYS A 65 45.01 104.10 9.58
CA LYS A 65 45.00 103.68 10.99
C LYS A 65 43.60 103.29 11.47
N HIS A 66 42.56 103.99 11.02
CA HIS A 66 41.17 103.63 11.34
C HIS A 66 40.76 102.33 10.64
N GLU A 67 41.09 102.18 9.35
CA GLU A 67 40.83 100.97 8.57
C GLU A 67 41.55 99.75 9.17
N VAL A 68 42.82 99.89 9.57
CA VAL A 68 43.56 98.83 10.26
C VAL A 68 42.85 98.43 11.55
N LYS A 69 42.43 99.39 12.38
CA LYS A 69 41.67 99.09 13.61
C LYS A 69 40.33 98.41 13.33
N GLN A 70 39.65 98.80 12.25
CA GLN A 70 38.40 98.18 11.85
C GLN A 70 38.64 96.74 11.39
N CYS A 71 39.64 96.49 10.54
CA CYS A 71 40.02 95.14 10.10
C CYS A 71 40.45 94.27 11.29
N GLU A 72 41.25 94.80 12.23
CA GLU A 72 41.63 94.10 13.47
C GLU A 72 40.39 93.71 14.29
N SER A 73 39.42 94.62 14.41
CA SER A 73 38.16 94.36 15.12
C SER A 73 37.28 93.32 14.40
N GLU A 74 37.24 93.35 13.07
CA GLU A 74 36.52 92.37 12.26
C GLU A 74 37.15 90.97 12.36
N ILE A 75 38.48 90.88 12.33
CA ILE A 75 39.23 89.63 12.54
C ILE A 75 38.94 89.09 13.94
N ALA A 76 39.02 89.93 14.98
CA ALA A 76 38.71 89.52 16.35
C ALA A 76 37.27 88.97 16.46
N ASN A 77 36.28 89.65 15.87
CA ASN A 77 34.91 89.18 15.83
C ASN A 77 34.74 87.84 15.09
N LYS A 78 35.47 87.63 13.99
CA LYS A 78 35.46 86.36 13.25
C LYS A 78 36.11 85.23 14.07
N CYS A 79 37.22 85.51 14.75
CA CYS A 79 37.85 84.56 15.67
C CYS A 79 36.89 84.16 16.80
N SER A 80 36.22 85.12 17.45
CA SER A 80 35.22 84.81 18.49
C SER A 80 34.05 83.97 17.96
N LYS A 81 33.55 84.26 16.76
CA LYS A 81 32.52 83.44 16.11
C LYS A 81 33.00 82.01 15.80
N MET A 82 34.22 81.87 15.31
CA MET A 82 34.83 80.56 15.04
C MET A 82 34.94 79.74 16.32
N GLU A 83 35.44 80.35 17.41
CA GLU A 83 35.50 79.67 18.71
C GLU A 83 34.13 79.28 19.24
N MET A 84 33.09 80.11 19.04
CA MET A 84 31.72 79.77 19.45
C MET A 84 31.21 78.54 18.70
N ILE A 85 31.38 78.49 17.36
CA ILE A 85 31.00 77.35 16.54
C ILE A 85 31.77 76.09 16.96
N GLU A 86 33.05 76.19 17.26
CA GLU A 86 33.83 75.05 17.77
C GLU A 86 33.32 74.55 19.12
N ARG A 87 32.97 75.45 20.05
CA ARG A 87 32.38 75.09 21.36
C ARG A 87 31.03 74.40 21.18
N ASP A 88 30.18 74.92 20.30
CA ASP A 88 28.88 74.34 19.99
C ASP A 88 29.06 72.95 19.34
N HIS A 89 29.95 72.83 18.36
CA HIS A 89 30.25 71.56 17.71
C HIS A 89 30.77 70.50 18.70
N ARG A 90 31.67 70.87 19.61
CA ARG A 90 32.13 69.96 20.68
C ARG A 90 30.99 69.51 21.58
N THR A 91 30.03 70.39 21.86
CA THR A 91 28.86 70.06 22.68
C THR A 91 27.93 69.11 21.93
N HIS A 92 27.65 69.38 20.64
CA HIS A 92 26.89 68.48 19.78
C HIS A 92 27.54 67.11 19.68
N LEU A 93 28.88 67.03 19.52
CA LEU A 93 29.60 65.76 19.46
C LEU A 93 29.36 64.91 20.72
N LYS A 94 29.46 65.53 21.91
CA LYS A 94 29.17 64.85 23.19
C LYS A 94 27.72 64.37 23.31
N VAL A 95 26.76 65.18 22.87
CA VAL A 95 25.34 64.80 22.86
C VAL A 95 25.10 63.63 21.91
N HIS A 96 25.71 63.66 20.72
CA HIS A 96 25.62 62.56 19.76
C HIS A 96 26.27 61.28 20.30
N GLU A 97 27.45 61.38 20.92
CA GLU A 97 28.12 60.25 21.58
C GLU A 97 27.22 59.64 22.66
N GLN A 98 26.64 60.47 23.54
CA GLN A 98 25.70 59.99 24.56
C GLN A 98 24.45 59.34 23.94
N LYS A 99 23.94 59.87 22.83
CA LYS A 99 22.79 59.30 22.13
C LYS A 99 23.12 57.94 21.52
N VAL A 100 24.32 57.76 20.97
CA VAL A 100 24.78 56.45 20.47
C VAL A 100 24.90 55.46 21.61
N LEU A 101 25.53 55.85 22.73
CA LEU A 101 25.65 54.99 23.91
C LEU A 101 24.28 54.56 24.46
N ASN A 102 23.32 55.48 24.52
CA ASN A 102 21.95 55.16 24.95
C ASN A 102 21.27 54.18 23.97
N LEU A 103 21.38 54.42 22.66
CA LEU A 103 20.83 53.51 21.65
C LEU A 103 21.45 52.12 21.74
N GLU A 104 22.76 52.01 21.90
CA GLU A 104 23.45 50.73 22.09
C GLU A 104 22.96 49.99 23.34
N TYR A 105 22.77 50.73 24.44
CA TYR A 105 22.22 50.16 25.67
C TYR A 105 20.79 49.65 25.48
N GLU A 106 19.91 50.44 24.85
CA GLU A 106 18.54 50.05 24.53
C GLU A 106 18.51 48.83 23.60
N HIS A 107 19.32 48.81 22.53
CA HIS A 107 19.44 47.66 21.63
C HIS A 107 19.92 46.41 22.38
N LYS A 108 20.89 46.53 23.28
CA LYS A 108 21.37 45.42 24.10
C LYS A 108 20.28 44.90 25.04
N ASN A 109 19.49 45.81 25.64
CA ASN A 109 18.39 45.43 26.52
C ASN A 109 17.25 44.77 25.75
N ASN A 110 16.84 45.34 24.62
CA ASN A 110 15.81 44.77 23.74
C ASN A 110 16.23 43.39 23.21
N ARG A 111 17.49 43.22 22.82
CA ARG A 111 18.01 41.90 22.42
C ARG A 111 17.90 40.89 23.56
N ARG A 112 18.23 41.27 24.79
CA ARG A 112 18.07 40.38 25.96
C ARG A 112 16.61 40.01 26.19
N LEU A 113 15.70 40.97 26.06
CA LEU A 113 14.27 40.74 26.23
C LEU A 113 13.73 39.77 25.16
N VAL A 114 14.07 39.98 23.89
CA VAL A 114 13.66 39.09 22.78
C VAL A 114 14.23 37.68 22.96
N VAL A 115 15.47 37.56 23.43
CA VAL A 115 16.06 36.24 23.71
C VAL A 115 15.33 35.56 24.87
N ALA A 116 15.04 36.27 25.96
CA ALA A 116 14.31 35.73 27.10
C ALA A 116 12.88 35.28 26.73
N ASP A 117 12.15 36.11 25.97
CA ASP A 117 10.82 35.78 25.45
C ASP A 117 10.85 34.58 24.51
N GLY A 118 11.87 34.49 23.64
CA GLY A 118 12.12 33.33 22.81
C GLY A 118 12.39 32.04 23.60
N GLU A 119 13.22 32.13 24.66
CA GLU A 119 13.49 30.99 25.56
C GLU A 119 12.24 30.54 26.32
N GLU A 120 11.42 31.48 26.80
CA GLU A 120 10.15 31.21 27.48
C GLU A 120 9.15 30.53 26.52
N SER A 121 9.02 31.03 25.29
CA SER A 121 8.17 30.41 24.26
C SER A 121 8.63 28.98 23.94
N ILE A 122 9.93 28.75 23.80
CA ILE A 122 10.48 27.40 23.57
C ILE A 122 10.21 26.48 24.76
N ALA A 123 10.34 26.99 26.00
CA ALA A 123 10.05 26.21 27.20
C ALA A 123 8.56 25.84 27.30
N ALA A 124 7.67 26.78 27.01
CA ALA A 124 6.23 26.55 26.98
C ALA A 124 5.85 25.49 25.94
N GLU A 125 6.40 25.57 24.72
CA GLU A 125 6.16 24.58 23.66
C GLU A 125 6.67 23.18 24.06
N LYS A 126 7.85 23.11 24.70
CA LYS A 126 8.39 21.84 25.22
C LYS A 126 7.48 21.20 26.28
N GLU A 127 6.92 21.98 27.19
CA GLU A 127 5.99 21.46 28.20
C GLU A 127 4.66 21.02 27.59
N VAL A 128 4.12 21.76 26.60
CA VAL A 128 2.94 21.32 25.82
C VAL A 128 3.23 20.02 25.09
N HIS A 129 4.41 19.89 24.47
CA HIS A 129 4.80 18.66 23.79
C HIS A 129 4.91 17.48 24.75
N LYS A 130 5.53 17.68 25.91
CA LYS A 130 5.68 16.67 26.96
C LYS A 130 4.33 16.21 27.53
N THR A 131 3.42 17.13 27.81
CA THR A 131 2.06 16.80 28.27
C THR A 131 1.26 16.06 27.21
N LYS A 132 1.38 16.46 25.93
CA LYS A 132 0.76 15.74 24.80
C LYS A 132 1.28 14.31 24.67
N ILE A 133 2.60 14.11 24.75
CA ILE A 133 3.20 12.76 24.72
C ILE A 133 2.70 11.92 25.90
N ALA A 134 2.66 12.49 27.11
CA ALA A 134 2.14 11.80 28.28
C ALA A 134 0.68 11.36 28.07
N GLY A 135 -0.18 12.25 27.55
CA GLY A 135 -1.56 11.92 27.21
C GLY A 135 -1.70 10.86 26.10
N MET A 136 -0.83 10.88 25.09
CA MET A 136 -0.82 9.84 24.05
C MET A 136 -0.37 8.49 24.61
N ASN A 137 0.59 8.45 25.53
CA ASN A 137 1.04 7.23 26.18
C ASN A 137 -0.05 6.63 27.10
N THR A 138 -0.74 7.46 27.90
CA THR A 138 -1.85 6.98 28.73
C THR A 138 -3.00 6.46 27.87
N ALA A 139 -3.36 7.15 26.79
CA ALA A 139 -4.37 6.67 25.84
C ALA A 139 -3.95 5.35 25.17
N LYS A 140 -2.67 5.23 24.77
CA LYS A 140 -2.12 4.00 24.19
C LYS A 140 -2.20 2.83 25.18
N ASP A 141 -1.88 3.05 26.44
CA ASP A 141 -1.94 1.99 27.45
C ASP A 141 -3.38 1.63 27.83
N GLY A 142 -4.31 2.61 27.85
CA GLY A 142 -5.75 2.35 27.95
C GLY A 142 -6.26 1.48 26.80
N LEU A 143 -5.93 1.82 25.56
CA LEU A 143 -6.30 1.01 24.38
C LEU A 143 -5.71 -0.41 24.42
N LYS A 144 -4.48 -0.58 24.93
CA LYS A 144 -3.90 -1.91 25.13
C LYS A 144 -4.68 -2.71 26.17
N GLN A 145 -5.05 -2.09 27.29
CA GLN A 145 -5.83 -2.74 28.34
C GLN A 145 -7.22 -3.14 27.84
N ASP A 146 -7.90 -2.26 27.11
CA ASP A 146 -9.18 -2.56 26.46
C ASP A 146 -9.03 -3.71 25.45
N GLY A 147 -7.96 -3.69 24.66
CA GLY A 147 -7.64 -4.76 23.71
C GLY A 147 -7.39 -6.11 24.40
N GLN A 148 -6.72 -6.11 25.56
CA GLN A 148 -6.52 -7.32 26.37
C GLN A 148 -7.84 -7.79 27.00
N SER A 149 -8.65 -6.88 27.54
CA SER A 149 -9.96 -7.21 28.12
C SER A 149 -10.90 -7.82 27.09
N ARG A 150 -10.96 -7.26 25.87
CA ARG A 150 -11.73 -7.84 24.76
C ARG A 150 -11.24 -9.24 24.39
N LYS A 151 -9.93 -9.44 24.26
CA LYS A 151 -9.37 -10.78 23.98
C LYS A 151 -9.72 -11.80 25.06
N LEU A 152 -9.72 -11.41 26.33
CA LEU A 152 -10.13 -12.29 27.43
C LEU A 152 -11.62 -12.60 27.39
N ALA A 153 -12.46 -11.62 27.07
CA ALA A 153 -13.90 -11.82 26.88
C ALA A 153 -14.18 -12.78 25.71
N ASP A 154 -13.54 -12.56 24.56
CA ASP A 154 -13.68 -13.44 23.39
C ASP A 154 -13.20 -14.87 23.69
N GLN A 155 -12.12 -15.02 24.46
CA GLN A 155 -11.63 -16.33 24.90
C GLN A 155 -12.64 -17.04 25.82
N GLU A 156 -13.28 -16.30 26.72
CA GLU A 156 -14.30 -16.84 27.61
C GLU A 156 -15.57 -17.23 26.84
N ASP A 157 -15.99 -16.42 25.85
CA ASP A 157 -17.10 -16.74 24.96
C ASP A 157 -16.83 -18.02 24.15
N LEU A 158 -15.62 -18.15 23.59
CA LEU A 158 -15.19 -19.37 22.89
C LEU A 158 -15.17 -20.58 23.84
N ARG A 159 -14.72 -20.39 25.09
CA ARG A 159 -14.72 -21.45 26.11
C ARG A 159 -16.15 -21.88 26.43
N MET A 160 -17.04 -20.93 26.66
CA MET A 160 -18.46 -21.18 26.93
C MET A 160 -19.15 -21.89 25.77
N LEU A 161 -18.85 -21.49 24.52
CA LEU A 161 -19.38 -22.13 23.32
C LEU A 161 -18.88 -23.57 23.18
N LYS A 162 -17.58 -23.83 23.41
CA LYS A 162 -17.01 -25.19 23.42
C LYS A 162 -17.67 -26.09 24.45
N VAL A 163 -17.80 -25.61 25.68
CA VAL A 163 -18.47 -26.36 26.76
C VAL A 163 -19.95 -26.59 26.40
N GLY A 164 -20.62 -25.62 25.76
CA GLY A 164 -21.97 -25.78 25.23
C GLY A 164 -22.07 -26.89 24.18
N PHE A 165 -21.16 -26.93 23.21
CA PHE A 165 -21.09 -27.98 22.20
C PHE A 165 -20.79 -29.35 22.80
N GLU A 166 -19.87 -29.45 23.75
CA GLU A 166 -19.56 -30.71 24.44
C GLU A 166 -20.78 -31.25 25.20
N ARG A 167 -21.53 -30.39 25.89
CA ARG A 167 -22.79 -30.77 26.54
C ARG A 167 -23.83 -31.24 25.54
N ASN A 168 -23.99 -30.55 24.41
CA ASN A 168 -24.94 -30.93 23.37
C ASN A 168 -24.56 -32.27 22.72
N LEU A 169 -23.26 -32.48 22.43
CA LEU A 169 -22.75 -33.75 21.93
C LEU A 169 -22.95 -34.89 22.92
N LYS A 170 -22.74 -34.64 24.22
CA LYS A 170 -22.99 -35.63 25.26
C LYS A 170 -24.46 -36.03 25.33
N LYS A 171 -25.37 -35.04 25.37
CA LYS A 171 -26.82 -35.29 25.32
C LYS A 171 -27.21 -36.08 24.07
N LEU A 172 -26.65 -35.73 22.92
CA LEU A 172 -26.93 -36.43 21.67
C LEU A 172 -26.46 -37.90 21.73
N ARG A 173 -25.26 -38.17 22.26
CA ARG A 173 -24.79 -39.54 22.50
C ARG A 173 -25.72 -40.30 23.45
N GLU A 174 -26.09 -39.70 24.58
CA GLU A 174 -27.02 -40.30 25.54
C GLU A 174 -28.36 -40.65 24.86
N THR A 175 -28.91 -39.76 24.03
CA THR A 175 -30.14 -40.05 23.27
C THR A 175 -29.96 -41.18 22.27
N PHE A 176 -28.81 -41.27 21.59
CA PHE A 176 -28.52 -42.36 20.67
C PHE A 176 -28.33 -43.69 21.40
N GLU A 177 -27.65 -43.71 22.54
CA GLU A 177 -27.46 -44.90 23.37
C GLU A 177 -28.81 -45.42 23.88
N VAL A 178 -29.67 -44.54 24.40
CA VAL A 178 -31.02 -44.92 24.84
C VAL A 178 -31.83 -45.45 23.66
N ASN A 179 -31.86 -44.75 22.53
CA ASN A 179 -32.60 -45.19 21.35
C ASN A 179 -32.09 -46.55 20.84
N HIS A 180 -30.77 -46.73 20.79
CA HIS A 180 -30.15 -47.98 20.37
C HIS A 180 -30.51 -49.12 21.33
N GLY A 181 -30.38 -48.93 22.64
CA GLY A 181 -30.75 -49.94 23.63
C GLY A 181 -32.24 -50.29 23.59
N THR A 182 -33.12 -49.31 23.38
CA THR A 182 -34.56 -49.60 23.18
C THR A 182 -34.83 -50.40 21.90
N LEU A 183 -34.08 -50.12 20.83
CA LEU A 183 -34.23 -50.82 19.56
C LEU A 183 -33.70 -52.26 19.65
N GLU A 184 -32.55 -52.46 20.29
CA GLU A 184 -31.99 -53.79 20.58
C GLU A 184 -32.99 -54.62 21.40
N LYS A 185 -33.50 -54.05 22.49
CA LYS A 185 -34.50 -54.73 23.34
C LYS A 185 -35.76 -55.12 22.56
N ASN A 186 -36.28 -54.24 21.71
CA ASN A 186 -37.44 -54.54 20.88
C ASN A 186 -37.17 -55.71 19.91
N TYR A 187 -35.96 -55.81 19.34
CA TYR A 187 -35.59 -56.92 18.48
C TYR A 187 -35.36 -58.21 19.26
N GLU A 188 -34.78 -58.15 20.45
CA GLU A 188 -34.66 -59.31 21.35
C GLU A 188 -36.05 -59.85 21.72
N GLU A 189 -36.99 -58.98 22.10
CA GLU A 189 -38.37 -59.37 22.41
C GLU A 189 -39.06 -60.03 21.21
N GLN A 190 -38.88 -59.51 19.99
CA GLN A 190 -39.41 -60.12 18.77
C GLN A 190 -38.80 -61.49 18.47
N ILE A 191 -37.49 -61.66 18.72
CA ILE A 191 -36.81 -62.95 18.54
C ILE A 191 -37.34 -63.96 19.55
N GLU A 192 -37.47 -63.59 20.83
CA GLU A 192 -38.02 -64.45 21.87
C GLU A 192 -39.48 -64.84 21.59
N GLU A 193 -40.29 -63.89 21.11
CA GLU A 193 -41.66 -64.16 20.70
C GLU A 193 -41.73 -65.15 19.55
N LEU A 194 -40.91 -64.96 18.52
CA LEU A 194 -40.84 -65.89 17.40
C LEU A 194 -40.36 -67.30 17.84
N GLN A 195 -39.42 -67.38 18.76
CA GLN A 195 -38.99 -68.65 19.34
C GLN A 195 -40.14 -69.34 20.09
N ARG A 196 -40.87 -68.61 20.93
CA ARG A 196 -42.06 -69.13 21.63
C ARG A 196 -43.12 -69.64 20.67
N ASP A 197 -43.38 -68.90 19.58
CA ASP A 197 -44.35 -69.28 18.55
C ASP A 197 -43.93 -70.55 17.80
N LEU A 198 -42.65 -70.66 17.43
CA LEU A 198 -42.12 -71.85 16.76
C LEU A 198 -42.15 -73.08 17.68
N GLU A 199 -41.83 -72.91 18.96
CA GLU A 199 -41.97 -73.99 19.96
C GLU A 199 -43.42 -74.42 20.14
N LEU A 200 -44.35 -73.47 20.18
CA LEU A 200 -45.78 -73.77 20.27
C LEU A 200 -46.25 -74.55 19.04
N LYS A 201 -45.90 -74.10 17.83
CA LYS A 201 -46.19 -74.83 16.58
C LYS A 201 -45.64 -76.25 16.61
N ARG A 202 -44.39 -76.43 17.02
CA ARG A 202 -43.77 -77.76 17.17
C ARG A 202 -44.55 -78.63 18.17
N LYS A 203 -44.97 -78.09 19.31
CA LYS A 203 -45.79 -78.82 20.30
C LYS A 203 -47.16 -79.22 19.73
N CYS A 204 -47.83 -78.31 19.03
CA CYS A 204 -49.10 -78.60 18.36
C CYS A 204 -48.94 -79.70 17.31
N GLU A 205 -47.92 -79.62 16.44
CA GLU A 205 -47.63 -80.65 15.43
C GLU A 205 -47.35 -82.03 16.08
N ILE A 206 -46.61 -82.06 17.19
CA ILE A 206 -46.37 -83.29 17.95
C ILE A 206 -47.70 -83.86 18.48
N HIS A 207 -48.53 -83.03 19.10
CA HIS A 207 -49.83 -83.47 19.62
C HIS A 207 -50.77 -83.94 18.51
N GLU A 208 -50.82 -83.28 17.37
CA GLU A 208 -51.60 -83.74 16.21
C GLU A 208 -51.10 -85.10 15.69
N ILE A 209 -49.78 -85.32 15.66
CA ILE A 209 -49.19 -86.62 15.30
C ILE A 209 -49.56 -87.69 16.33
N GLU A 210 -49.47 -87.38 17.62
CA GLU A 210 -49.84 -88.28 18.71
C GLU A 210 -51.33 -88.64 18.67
N GLU A 211 -52.20 -87.66 18.43
CA GLU A 211 -53.64 -87.90 18.30
C GLU A 211 -53.94 -88.80 17.11
N ARG A 212 -53.34 -88.55 15.95
CA ARG A 212 -53.47 -89.43 14.77
C ARG A 212 -52.96 -90.84 15.04
N LYS A 213 -51.83 -90.98 15.76
CA LYS A 213 -51.30 -92.29 16.16
C LYS A 213 -52.24 -93.01 17.13
N ASN A 214 -52.79 -92.29 18.11
CA ASN A 214 -53.73 -92.84 19.08
C ASN A 214 -55.05 -93.26 18.42
N GLN A 215 -55.58 -92.45 17.49
CA GLN A 215 -56.71 -92.82 16.65
C GLN A 215 -56.42 -94.10 15.86
N HIS A 216 -55.25 -94.17 15.19
CA HIS A 216 -54.86 -95.37 14.46
C HIS A 216 -54.71 -96.61 15.36
N ILE A 217 -54.16 -96.46 16.56
CA ILE A 217 -54.08 -97.54 17.56
C ILE A 217 -55.49 -97.99 17.96
N ASN A 218 -56.41 -97.06 18.20
CA ASN A 218 -57.80 -97.38 18.55
C ASN A 218 -58.52 -98.09 17.40
N ASP A 219 -58.35 -97.63 16.16
CA ASP A 219 -58.89 -98.28 14.97
C ASP A 219 -58.31 -99.70 14.81
N LEU A 220 -57.00 -99.86 15.03
CA LEU A 220 -56.36 -101.16 14.96
C LEU A 220 -56.85 -102.10 16.07
N LEU A 221 -57.03 -101.60 17.29
CA LEU A 221 -57.63 -102.36 18.40
C LEU A 221 -59.07 -102.76 18.08
N PHE A 222 -59.86 -101.85 17.51
CA PHE A 222 -61.23 -102.13 17.10
C PHE A 222 -61.27 -103.20 16.00
N ASN A 223 -60.45 -103.04 14.95
CA ASN A 223 -60.35 -104.02 13.87
C ASN A 223 -59.85 -105.39 14.37
N HIS A 224 -58.91 -105.41 15.32
CA HIS A 224 -58.44 -106.66 15.93
C HIS A 224 -59.52 -107.30 16.80
N GLN A 225 -60.28 -106.51 17.56
CA GLN A 225 -61.42 -107.00 18.34
C GLN A 225 -62.50 -107.56 17.42
N GLU A 226 -62.84 -106.85 16.35
CA GLU A 226 -63.79 -107.31 15.33
C GLU A 226 -63.30 -108.58 14.66
N ALA A 227 -62.03 -108.65 14.25
CA ALA A 227 -61.44 -109.86 13.69
C ALA A 227 -61.44 -111.02 14.70
N PHE A 228 -61.21 -110.75 15.99
CA PHE A 228 -61.27 -111.76 17.04
C PHE A 228 -62.71 -112.25 17.25
N ASP A 229 -63.70 -111.36 17.23
CA ASP A 229 -65.12 -111.69 17.32
C ASP A 229 -65.60 -112.44 16.05
N GLN A 230 -65.08 -112.09 14.87
CA GLN A 230 -65.28 -112.84 13.63
C GLN A 230 -64.63 -114.22 13.69
N ILE A 231 -63.43 -114.37 14.26
CA ILE A 231 -62.77 -115.67 14.45
C ILE A 231 -63.56 -116.50 15.46
N LYS A 232 -64.02 -115.89 16.56
CA LYS A 232 -64.87 -116.56 17.56
C LYS A 232 -66.21 -116.95 16.95
N GLY A 233 -66.78 -116.09 16.12
CA GLY A 233 -67.93 -116.36 15.25
C GLY A 233 -67.65 -117.54 14.35
N TYR A 234 -66.56 -117.54 13.59
CA TYR A 234 -66.12 -118.62 12.71
C TYR A 234 -65.92 -119.95 13.45
N TYR A 235 -65.39 -119.96 14.67
CA TYR A 235 -65.28 -121.21 15.45
C TYR A 235 -66.61 -121.65 16.07
N ASN A 236 -67.48 -120.71 16.46
CA ASN A 236 -68.86 -121.00 16.85
C ASN A 236 -69.69 -121.52 15.67
N ASP A 237 -69.47 -120.96 14.49
CA ASP A 237 -70.06 -121.33 13.21
C ASP A 237 -69.47 -122.65 12.75
N ILE A 238 -68.18 -122.95 12.94
CA ILE A 238 -67.63 -124.29 12.72
C ILE A 238 -68.22 -125.29 13.72
N THR A 239 -68.48 -124.92 14.98
CA THR A 239 -69.15 -125.84 15.90
C THR A 239 -70.61 -126.05 15.51
N HIS A 240 -71.28 -125.00 15.04
CA HIS A 240 -72.62 -125.06 14.48
C HIS A 240 -72.65 -125.86 13.18
N ASP A 241 -71.69 -125.66 12.30
CA ASP A 241 -71.50 -126.31 11.01
C ASP A 241 -70.99 -127.71 11.19
N ASN A 242 -70.25 -128.06 12.24
CA ASN A 242 -69.93 -129.44 12.57
C ASN A 242 -71.19 -130.15 13.11
N LEU A 243 -72.04 -129.46 13.87
CA LEU A 243 -73.37 -129.94 14.25
C LEU A 243 -74.31 -130.06 13.04
N GLN A 244 -74.25 -129.10 12.10
CA GLN A 244 -74.99 -129.15 10.84
C GLN A 244 -74.38 -130.16 9.88
N LEU A 245 -73.07 -130.41 9.88
CA LEU A 245 -72.33 -131.39 9.07
C LEU A 245 -72.61 -132.80 9.58
N ILE A 246 -72.80 -132.98 10.88
CA ILE A 246 -73.36 -134.23 11.41
C ILE A 246 -74.81 -134.44 10.89
N LYS A 247 -75.54 -133.36 10.65
CA LYS A 247 -76.89 -133.37 10.04
C LYS A 247 -76.83 -133.52 8.52
N SER A 248 -75.89 -132.88 7.84
CA SER A 248 -75.76 -132.83 6.39
C SER A 248 -74.98 -134.04 5.89
N LEU A 249 -74.05 -134.65 6.61
CA LEU A 249 -73.51 -135.98 6.25
C LEU A 249 -74.60 -137.07 6.25
N LYS A 250 -75.76 -136.83 6.88
CA LYS A 250 -76.97 -137.64 6.69
C LYS A 250 -77.77 -137.25 5.44
N ASP A 251 -77.74 -135.99 5.03
CA ASP A 251 -78.49 -135.45 3.87
C ASP A 251 -77.65 -135.42 2.56
N GLU A 252 -76.32 -135.45 2.62
CA GLU A 252 -75.32 -135.30 1.55
C GLU A 252 -74.93 -136.66 0.93
N ILE A 253 -75.35 -137.76 1.56
CA ILE A 253 -75.59 -139.03 0.84
C ILE A 253 -76.67 -138.81 -0.25
N ALA A 254 -77.58 -137.83 -0.09
CA ALA A 254 -78.66 -137.59 -1.04
C ALA A 254 -78.36 -136.52 -2.12
N GLU A 255 -77.50 -135.53 -1.87
CA GLU A 255 -77.31 -134.38 -2.78
C GLU A 255 -75.99 -134.32 -3.56
N MET A 256 -74.97 -135.14 -3.26
CA MET A 256 -73.72 -135.24 -4.06
C MET A 256 -73.91 -135.72 -5.52
N LYS A 257 -75.14 -135.88 -5.98
CA LYS A 257 -75.46 -136.23 -7.37
C LYS A 257 -75.57 -135.05 -8.32
N ASP A 258 -75.65 -133.78 -7.89
CA ASP A 258 -76.30 -132.81 -8.79
C ASP A 258 -75.63 -131.48 -9.22
N GLN A 259 -74.56 -130.90 -8.63
CA GLN A 259 -74.22 -129.49 -8.98
C GLN A 259 -72.74 -129.08 -9.16
N GLU A 260 -71.96 -129.86 -9.92
CA GLU A 260 -70.62 -129.46 -10.40
C GLU A 260 -70.63 -128.47 -11.60
N ARG A 261 -71.80 -127.93 -11.99
CA ARG A 261 -72.00 -127.35 -13.35
C ARG A 261 -71.94 -125.81 -13.48
N THR A 262 -71.76 -125.03 -12.42
CA THR A 262 -72.04 -123.57 -12.46
C THR A 262 -70.84 -122.63 -12.35
N ASN A 263 -69.60 -123.12 -12.29
CA ASN A 263 -68.44 -122.25 -12.01
C ASN A 263 -67.75 -121.58 -13.23
N LEU A 264 -68.30 -121.68 -14.44
CA LEU A 264 -67.67 -121.10 -15.65
C LEU A 264 -67.99 -119.61 -15.91
N GLN A 265 -68.84 -118.96 -15.11
CA GLN A 265 -69.34 -117.59 -15.41
C GLN A 265 -68.53 -116.42 -14.80
N ARG A 266 -67.51 -116.66 -13.98
CA ARG A 266 -66.75 -115.60 -13.28
C ARG A 266 -65.72 -114.86 -14.14
N MET A 267 -65.46 -115.30 -15.37
CA MET A 267 -64.32 -114.85 -16.18
C MET A 267 -64.56 -113.53 -16.96
N LYS A 268 -65.81 -113.07 -17.11
CA LYS A 268 -66.14 -111.89 -17.95
C LYS A 268 -66.09 -110.53 -17.24
N SER A 269 -66.04 -110.48 -15.91
CA SER A 269 -66.06 -109.20 -15.16
C SER A 269 -64.70 -108.47 -15.13
N LEU A 270 -63.59 -109.16 -15.41
CA LEU A 270 -62.23 -108.61 -15.36
C LEU A 270 -61.86 -107.72 -16.56
N THR A 271 -62.55 -107.86 -17.70
CA THR A 271 -62.20 -107.14 -18.94
C THR A 271 -62.70 -105.69 -18.96
N LEU A 272 -63.73 -105.36 -18.18
CA LEU A 272 -64.35 -104.03 -18.15
C LEU A 272 -63.55 -103.02 -17.30
N GLY A 273 -62.80 -103.48 -16.29
CA GLY A 273 -62.02 -102.62 -15.40
C GLY A 273 -60.82 -101.93 -16.07
N ASN A 274 -60.21 -102.57 -17.09
CA ASN A 274 -59.06 -102.01 -17.79
C ASN A 274 -59.40 -100.86 -18.75
N GLN A 275 -60.66 -100.71 -19.16
CA GLN A 275 -61.08 -99.62 -20.05
C GLN A 275 -61.31 -98.29 -19.29
N ASN A 276 -61.57 -98.33 -17.98
CA ASN A 276 -61.85 -97.13 -17.16
C ASN A 276 -60.59 -96.38 -16.65
N LEU A 277 -59.39 -96.93 -16.85
CA LEU A 277 -58.12 -96.37 -16.34
C LEU A 277 -57.27 -95.65 -17.40
N ALA A 278 -57.68 -95.65 -18.67
CA ALA A 278 -56.93 -95.04 -19.78
C ALA A 278 -57.03 -93.50 -19.83
N GLU A 279 -58.21 -92.94 -19.54
CA GLU A 279 -58.45 -91.49 -19.57
C GLU A 279 -57.69 -90.71 -18.47
N PRO A 280 -57.65 -91.17 -17.20
CA PRO A 280 -56.91 -90.49 -16.12
C PRO A 280 -55.39 -90.47 -16.33
N LEU A 281 -54.85 -91.51 -16.99
CA LEU A 281 -53.42 -91.62 -17.27
C LEU A 281 -52.97 -90.54 -18.26
N LYS A 282 -53.76 -90.30 -19.31
CA LYS A 282 -53.49 -89.29 -20.35
C LYS A 282 -53.48 -87.86 -19.80
N GLN A 283 -54.39 -87.54 -18.87
CA GLN A 283 -54.45 -86.22 -18.22
C GLN A 283 -53.22 -85.95 -17.34
N LYS A 284 -52.75 -86.95 -16.57
CA LYS A 284 -51.52 -86.82 -15.77
C LYS A 284 -50.27 -86.67 -16.64
N GLU A 285 -50.26 -87.25 -17.82
CA GLU A 285 -49.13 -87.17 -18.74
C GLU A 285 -49.02 -85.80 -19.43
N GLN A 286 -50.15 -85.17 -19.76
CA GLN A 286 -50.20 -83.77 -20.22
C GLN A 286 -49.73 -82.80 -19.13
N MET A 287 -50.20 -82.99 -17.88
CA MET A 287 -49.77 -82.16 -16.75
C MET A 287 -48.27 -82.28 -16.48
N ARG A 288 -47.69 -83.47 -16.66
CA ARG A 288 -46.23 -83.69 -16.57
C ARG A 288 -45.47 -82.88 -17.63
N GLN A 289 -45.97 -82.81 -18.86
CA GLN A 289 -45.34 -82.04 -19.94
C GLN A 289 -45.40 -80.53 -19.70
N GLU A 290 -46.54 -80.00 -19.22
CA GLU A 290 -46.68 -78.59 -18.84
C GLU A 290 -45.72 -78.20 -17.71
N LEU A 291 -45.67 -79.00 -16.64
CA LEU A 291 -44.75 -78.79 -15.53
C LEU A 291 -43.28 -78.83 -15.99
N GLN A 292 -42.94 -79.72 -16.94
CA GLN A 292 -41.59 -79.77 -17.52
C GLN A 292 -41.26 -78.52 -18.36
N SER A 293 -42.24 -77.96 -19.06
CA SER A 293 -42.10 -76.70 -19.81
C SER A 293 -41.84 -75.52 -18.86
N GLN A 294 -42.64 -75.41 -17.79
CA GLN A 294 -42.48 -74.37 -16.75
C GLN A 294 -41.14 -74.48 -16.01
N LEU A 295 -40.64 -75.68 -15.75
CA LEU A 295 -39.32 -75.89 -15.15
C LEU A 295 -38.19 -75.40 -16.07
N LYS A 296 -38.33 -75.58 -17.39
CA LYS A 296 -37.37 -75.08 -18.38
C LYS A 296 -37.40 -73.54 -18.49
N SER A 297 -38.58 -72.91 -18.44
CA SER A 297 -38.66 -71.44 -18.43
C SER A 297 -38.06 -70.87 -17.15
N TYR A 298 -38.38 -71.45 -15.98
CA TYR A 298 -37.79 -71.05 -14.70
C TYR A 298 -36.26 -71.15 -14.69
N GLY A 299 -35.70 -72.19 -15.31
CA GLY A 299 -34.25 -72.33 -15.47
C GLY A 299 -33.61 -71.19 -16.28
N LYS A 300 -34.28 -70.74 -17.35
CA LYS A 300 -33.85 -69.58 -18.16
C LYS A 300 -33.93 -68.29 -17.36
N ASP A 301 -35.02 -68.07 -16.64
CA ASP A 301 -35.26 -66.86 -15.84
C ASP A 301 -34.24 -66.73 -14.71
N LYS A 302 -33.89 -67.84 -14.05
CA LYS A 302 -32.85 -67.88 -13.01
C LYS A 302 -31.46 -67.50 -13.55
N LEU A 303 -31.13 -67.95 -14.77
CA LEU A 303 -29.88 -67.59 -15.46
C LEU A 303 -29.88 -66.12 -15.87
N ALA A 304 -30.99 -65.62 -16.42
CA ALA A 304 -31.15 -64.21 -16.75
C ALA A 304 -31.03 -63.31 -15.52
N LEU A 305 -31.64 -63.69 -14.39
CA LEU A 305 -31.53 -62.97 -13.12
C LEU A 305 -30.09 -62.91 -12.62
N LYS A 306 -29.34 -64.02 -12.65
CA LYS A 306 -27.91 -64.03 -12.30
C LYS A 306 -27.11 -63.06 -13.16
N ASN A 307 -27.34 -63.05 -14.47
CA ASN A 307 -26.66 -62.14 -15.39
C ASN A 307 -27.02 -60.66 -15.13
N LEU A 308 -28.30 -60.38 -14.83
CA LEU A 308 -28.76 -59.04 -14.47
C LEU A 308 -28.14 -58.55 -13.15
N ILE A 309 -28.03 -59.42 -12.14
CA ILE A 309 -27.38 -59.09 -10.86
C ILE A 309 -25.90 -58.77 -11.08
N ALA A 310 -25.18 -59.60 -11.84
CA ALA A 310 -23.77 -59.35 -12.16
C ALA A 310 -23.58 -58.03 -12.92
N ARG A 311 -24.48 -57.73 -13.86
CA ARG A 311 -24.46 -56.47 -14.62
C ARG A 311 -24.79 -55.26 -13.73
N ALA A 312 -25.74 -55.39 -12.81
CA ALA A 312 -26.06 -54.35 -11.84
C ALA A 312 -24.86 -54.04 -10.93
N GLN A 313 -24.15 -55.06 -10.44
CA GLN A 313 -22.93 -54.89 -9.66
C GLN A 313 -21.81 -54.21 -10.46
N SER A 314 -21.63 -54.57 -11.74
CA SER A 314 -20.67 -53.88 -12.63
C SER A 314 -21.01 -52.41 -12.77
N LEU A 315 -22.28 -52.09 -13.07
CA LEU A 315 -22.76 -50.72 -13.21
C LEU A 315 -22.62 -49.92 -11.90
N GLU A 316 -22.85 -50.55 -10.75
CA GLU A 316 -22.67 -49.90 -9.45
C GLU A 316 -21.19 -49.55 -9.18
N ASN A 317 -20.26 -50.43 -9.57
CA ASN A 317 -18.83 -50.16 -9.47
C ASN A 317 -18.40 -49.04 -10.43
N GLU A 318 -18.88 -49.06 -11.68
CA GLU A 318 -18.65 -47.98 -12.64
C GLU A 318 -19.20 -46.64 -12.14
N LEU A 319 -20.37 -46.63 -11.50
CA LEU A 319 -20.95 -45.43 -10.91
C LEU A 319 -20.12 -44.89 -9.73
N LYS A 320 -19.58 -45.78 -8.88
CA LYS A 320 -18.66 -45.41 -7.79
C LYS A 320 -17.37 -44.82 -8.34
N GLU A 321 -16.79 -45.43 -9.37
CA GLU A 321 -15.58 -44.95 -10.03
C GLU A 321 -15.80 -43.60 -10.71
N ALA A 322 -16.89 -43.45 -11.47
CA ALA A 322 -17.29 -42.18 -12.07
C ALA A 322 -17.51 -41.08 -11.03
N GLY A 323 -18.16 -41.40 -9.90
CA GLY A 323 -18.33 -40.48 -8.78
C GLY A 323 -17.01 -40.10 -8.09
N GLY A 324 -16.04 -41.00 -8.04
CA GLY A 324 -14.67 -40.71 -7.60
C GLY A 324 -13.95 -39.76 -8.56
N ASN A 325 -13.99 -40.07 -9.86
CA ASN A 325 -13.38 -39.26 -10.91
C ASN A 325 -13.99 -37.85 -10.98
N TRP A 326 -15.31 -37.73 -10.84
CA TRP A 326 -15.99 -36.45 -10.79
C TRP A 326 -15.55 -35.62 -9.58
N ARG A 327 -15.44 -36.22 -8.38
CA ARG A 327 -14.94 -35.51 -7.18
C ARG A 327 -13.52 -34.98 -7.38
N MET A 328 -12.62 -35.82 -7.88
CA MET A 328 -11.24 -35.41 -8.17
C MET A 328 -11.17 -34.31 -9.23
N ALA A 329 -11.97 -34.41 -10.29
CA ALA A 329 -12.03 -33.38 -11.33
C ALA A 329 -12.60 -32.06 -10.80
N ASN A 330 -13.64 -32.11 -9.99
CA ASN A 330 -14.26 -30.93 -9.37
C ASN A 330 -13.31 -30.24 -8.39
N GLU A 331 -12.53 -31.00 -7.61
CA GLU A 331 -11.52 -30.43 -6.71
C GLU A 331 -10.40 -29.74 -7.50
N LYS A 332 -9.90 -30.38 -8.58
CA LYS A 332 -8.93 -29.76 -9.49
C LYS A 332 -9.47 -28.49 -10.14
N PHE A 333 -10.72 -28.53 -10.60
CA PHE A 333 -11.39 -27.37 -11.21
C PHE A 333 -11.49 -26.21 -10.21
N THR A 334 -11.98 -26.48 -8.99
CA THR A 334 -12.10 -25.47 -7.94
C THR A 334 -10.72 -24.87 -7.58
N LYS A 335 -9.66 -25.68 -7.57
CA LYS A 335 -8.30 -25.19 -7.34
C LYS A 335 -7.84 -24.25 -8.45
N VAL A 336 -8.04 -24.64 -9.71
CA VAL A 336 -7.68 -23.81 -10.87
C VAL A 336 -8.49 -22.51 -10.92
N GLU A 337 -9.77 -22.54 -10.53
CA GLU A 337 -10.58 -21.33 -10.42
C GLU A 337 -10.02 -20.35 -9.37
N ARG A 338 -9.60 -20.85 -8.20
CA ARG A 338 -8.95 -20.00 -7.19
C ARG A 338 -7.63 -19.42 -7.70
N GLU A 339 -6.79 -20.23 -8.32
CA GLU A 339 -5.52 -19.78 -8.90
C GLU A 339 -5.75 -18.71 -9.99
N ARG A 340 -6.76 -18.91 -10.84
CA ARG A 340 -7.20 -17.93 -11.84
C ARG A 340 -7.61 -16.62 -11.18
N ASP A 341 -8.46 -16.67 -10.16
CA ASP A 341 -9.00 -15.48 -9.50
C ASP A 341 -7.92 -14.71 -8.73
N GLU A 342 -6.98 -15.42 -8.09
CA GLU A 342 -5.79 -14.84 -7.46
C GLU A 342 -4.91 -14.14 -8.50
N LEU A 343 -4.62 -14.79 -9.64
CA LEU A 343 -3.84 -14.18 -10.72
C LEU A 343 -4.52 -12.94 -11.30
N TYR A 344 -5.85 -12.96 -11.49
CA TYR A 344 -6.58 -11.77 -11.93
C TYR A 344 -6.51 -10.64 -10.91
N HIS A 345 -6.59 -10.96 -9.62
CA HIS A 345 -6.48 -9.96 -8.55
C HIS A 345 -5.08 -9.34 -8.51
N GLU A 346 -4.03 -10.17 -8.54
CA GLU A 346 -2.64 -9.70 -8.56
C GLU A 346 -2.33 -8.89 -9.83
N PHE A 347 -2.82 -9.32 -10.99
CA PHE A 347 -2.68 -8.58 -12.23
C PHE A 347 -3.36 -7.21 -12.15
N ALA A 348 -4.62 -7.15 -11.70
CA ALA A 348 -5.35 -5.90 -11.55
C ALA A 348 -4.64 -4.94 -10.58
N LYS A 349 -4.13 -5.47 -9.46
CA LYS A 349 -3.33 -4.71 -8.50
C LYS A 349 -2.03 -4.20 -9.11
N GLY A 350 -1.29 -5.05 -9.83
CA GLY A 350 -0.05 -4.68 -10.50
C GLY A 350 -0.26 -3.59 -11.55
N VAL A 351 -1.33 -3.70 -12.36
CA VAL A 351 -1.72 -2.67 -13.33
C VAL A 351 -2.07 -1.35 -12.64
N ALA A 352 -2.83 -1.40 -11.55
CA ALA A 352 -3.18 -0.20 -10.77
C ALA A 352 -1.94 0.47 -10.16
N ASP A 353 -1.00 -0.30 -9.63
CA ASP A 353 0.24 0.20 -9.04
C ASP A 353 1.15 0.85 -10.10
N VAL A 354 1.31 0.21 -11.27
CA VAL A 354 2.07 0.77 -12.40
C VAL A 354 1.42 2.06 -12.90
N LYS A 355 0.09 2.06 -13.06
CA LYS A 355 -0.68 3.26 -13.44
C LYS A 355 -0.45 4.39 -12.44
N LYS A 356 -0.59 4.13 -11.13
CA LYS A 356 -0.37 5.10 -10.08
C LYS A 356 1.06 5.66 -10.07
N ARG A 357 2.08 4.83 -10.30
CA ARG A 357 3.48 5.28 -10.41
C ARG A 357 3.69 6.17 -11.63
N SER A 358 3.10 5.81 -12.77
CA SER A 358 3.16 6.62 -13.99
C SER A 358 2.42 7.95 -13.81
N GLU A 359 1.23 7.94 -13.21
CA GLU A 359 0.45 9.13 -12.90
C GLU A 359 1.22 10.07 -11.96
N TYR A 360 1.83 9.54 -10.90
CA TYR A 360 2.66 10.35 -10.01
C TYR A 360 3.83 11.00 -10.76
N LYS A 361 4.54 10.24 -11.61
CA LYS A 361 5.62 10.80 -12.44
C LYS A 361 5.10 11.88 -13.38
N ASN A 362 3.94 11.67 -14.01
CA ASN A 362 3.32 12.66 -14.89
C ASN A 362 2.96 13.94 -14.13
N VAL A 363 2.33 13.83 -12.96
CA VAL A 363 1.98 14.99 -12.12
C VAL A 363 3.24 15.78 -11.72
N VAL A 364 4.33 15.10 -11.36
CA VAL A 364 5.60 15.77 -11.03
C VAL A 364 6.18 16.48 -12.26
N LEU A 365 6.15 15.84 -13.43
CA LEU A 365 6.62 16.44 -14.68
C LEU A 365 5.75 17.63 -15.11
N GLU A 366 4.43 17.53 -15.00
CA GLU A 366 3.48 18.60 -15.24
C GLU A 366 3.78 19.78 -14.32
N ARG A 367 3.96 19.54 -13.02
CA ARG A 367 4.29 20.61 -12.07
C ARG A 367 5.63 21.26 -12.38
N LYS A 368 6.64 20.49 -12.79
CA LYS A 368 7.93 21.02 -13.21
C LYS A 368 7.79 21.86 -14.49
N LEU A 369 6.96 21.43 -15.43
CA LEU A 369 6.66 22.16 -16.66
C LEU A 369 5.95 23.48 -16.35
N GLU A 370 4.93 23.46 -15.49
CA GLU A 370 4.24 24.67 -15.02
C GLU A 370 5.21 25.69 -14.40
N LEU A 371 6.10 25.23 -13.51
CA LEU A 371 7.11 26.09 -12.87
C LEU A 371 8.09 26.68 -13.90
N LEU A 372 8.64 25.86 -14.79
CA LEU A 372 9.53 26.32 -15.86
C LEU A 372 8.82 27.29 -16.82
N GLN A 373 7.54 27.05 -17.11
CA GLN A 373 6.74 27.93 -17.95
C GLN A 373 6.45 29.26 -17.27
N HIS A 374 6.19 29.26 -15.96
CA HIS A 374 6.03 30.48 -15.17
C HIS A 374 7.35 31.27 -15.10
N GLU A 375 8.48 30.61 -14.84
CA GLU A 375 9.81 31.25 -14.89
C GLU A 375 10.12 31.83 -16.27
N PHE A 376 9.82 31.08 -17.34
CA PHE A 376 9.97 31.56 -18.71
C PHE A 376 9.12 32.79 -18.98
N GLN A 377 7.84 32.80 -18.60
CA GLN A 377 6.96 33.95 -18.74
C GLN A 377 7.48 35.17 -17.96
N GLN A 378 7.92 34.98 -16.72
CA GLN A 378 8.52 36.07 -15.93
C GLN A 378 9.77 36.64 -16.59
N LYS A 379 10.67 35.78 -17.10
CA LYS A 379 11.87 36.21 -17.82
C LYS A 379 11.54 36.93 -19.11
N GLN A 380 10.51 36.48 -19.83
CA GLN A 380 10.03 37.14 -21.04
C GLN A 380 9.48 38.55 -20.74
N VAL A 381 8.70 38.71 -19.67
CA VAL A 381 8.21 40.03 -19.23
C VAL A 381 9.38 40.93 -18.84
N GLN A 382 10.31 40.46 -18.01
CA GLN A 382 11.51 41.21 -17.62
C GLN A 382 12.33 41.66 -18.85
N LEU A 383 12.53 40.76 -19.82
CA LEU A 383 13.23 41.10 -21.07
C LEU A 383 12.48 42.17 -21.85
N SER A 384 11.15 42.06 -21.96
CA SER A 384 10.33 43.05 -22.67
C SER A 384 10.37 44.44 -22.00
N GLU A 385 10.38 44.51 -20.67
CA GLU A 385 10.52 45.77 -19.92
C GLU A 385 11.90 46.41 -20.11
N VAL A 386 12.97 45.62 -20.08
CA VAL A 386 14.33 46.10 -20.33
C VAL A 386 14.47 46.63 -21.76
N LEU A 387 13.95 45.91 -22.75
CA LEU A 387 13.98 46.35 -24.15
C LEU A 387 13.17 47.64 -24.36
N ALA A 388 12.00 47.76 -23.72
CA ALA A 388 11.18 48.97 -23.80
C ALA A 388 11.84 50.19 -23.12
N SER A 389 12.50 50.00 -21.98
CA SER A 389 13.19 51.07 -21.25
C SER A 389 14.49 51.53 -21.93
N ALA A 390 15.19 50.63 -22.64
CA ALA A 390 16.44 50.93 -23.33
C ALA A 390 16.27 51.77 -24.61
N LYS A 391 15.03 51.93 -25.14
CA LYS A 391 14.72 52.69 -26.36
C LYS A 391 15.63 52.35 -27.57
N LEU A 392 16.00 51.08 -27.70
CA LEU A 392 16.83 50.59 -28.78
C LEU A 392 16.02 50.47 -30.08
N ASP A 393 16.69 50.59 -31.24
CA ASP A 393 16.06 50.35 -32.54
C ASP A 393 15.56 48.89 -32.63
N PRO A 394 14.25 48.66 -32.80
CA PRO A 394 13.65 47.33 -32.88
C PRO A 394 14.32 46.44 -33.94
N MET A 395 14.75 47.02 -35.06
CA MET A 395 15.37 46.26 -36.16
C MET A 395 16.76 45.73 -35.78
N VAL A 396 17.52 46.51 -35.02
CA VAL A 396 18.86 46.12 -34.54
C VAL A 396 18.74 45.05 -33.46
N VAL A 397 17.80 45.19 -32.53
CA VAL A 397 17.54 44.17 -31.48
C VAL A 397 17.15 42.84 -32.12
N GLN A 398 16.20 42.85 -33.07
CA GLN A 398 15.76 41.62 -33.75
C GLN A 398 16.90 40.90 -34.46
N ASN A 399 17.77 41.64 -35.18
CA ASN A 399 18.91 41.07 -35.88
C ASN A 399 19.94 40.45 -34.92
N VAL A 400 20.20 41.11 -33.77
CA VAL A 400 21.12 40.59 -32.75
C VAL A 400 20.53 39.34 -32.07
N THR A 401 19.24 39.35 -31.74
CA THR A 401 18.53 38.20 -31.14
C THR A 401 18.54 36.99 -32.08
N GLN A 402 18.21 37.16 -33.36
CA GLN A 402 18.24 36.08 -34.34
C GLN A 402 19.65 35.48 -34.52
N LYS A 403 20.68 36.34 -34.56
CA LYS A 403 22.06 35.86 -34.65
C LYS A 403 22.48 35.10 -33.39
N LEU A 404 22.06 35.57 -32.21
CA LEU A 404 22.32 34.88 -30.95
C LEU A 404 21.60 33.54 -30.88
N GLU A 405 20.32 33.47 -31.27
CA GLU A 405 19.55 32.21 -31.37
C GLU A 405 20.23 31.20 -32.31
N SER A 406 20.68 31.65 -33.49
CA SER A 406 21.41 30.79 -34.42
C SER A 406 22.70 30.23 -33.81
N VAL A 407 23.46 31.04 -33.07
CA VAL A 407 24.69 30.59 -32.41
C VAL A 407 24.37 29.61 -31.28
N LEU A 408 23.36 29.90 -30.46
CA LEU A 408 22.92 29.01 -29.39
C LEU A 408 22.44 27.66 -29.94
N LEU A 409 21.70 27.68 -31.05
CA LEU A 409 21.23 26.45 -31.70
C LEU A 409 22.41 25.61 -32.21
N GLN A 410 23.39 26.23 -32.88
CA GLN A 410 24.62 25.56 -33.33
C GLN A 410 25.44 24.98 -32.16
N LYS A 411 25.53 25.70 -31.04
CA LYS A 411 26.23 25.20 -29.84
C LYS A 411 25.48 24.04 -29.21
N ASN A 412 24.16 24.11 -29.12
CA ASN A 412 23.33 23.03 -28.59
C ASN A 412 23.40 21.76 -29.45
N THR A 413 23.42 21.89 -30.78
CA THR A 413 23.63 20.74 -31.68
C THR A 413 25.01 20.14 -31.47
N LEU A 414 26.06 20.96 -31.38
CA LEU A 414 27.41 20.48 -31.11
C LEU A 414 27.51 19.76 -29.75
N CYS A 415 26.86 20.26 -28.71
CA CYS A 415 26.80 19.59 -27.42
C CYS A 415 26.16 18.19 -27.54
N LYS A 416 25.03 18.08 -28.24
CA LYS A 416 24.38 16.78 -28.49
C LYS A 416 25.25 15.82 -29.29
N ASP A 417 25.96 16.33 -30.31
CA ASP A 417 26.86 15.51 -31.12
C ASP A 417 28.05 15.00 -30.29
N LEU A 418 28.62 15.84 -29.42
CA LEU A 418 29.69 15.44 -28.52
C LEU A 418 29.21 14.46 -27.45
N GLU A 419 28.04 14.66 -26.86
CA GLU A 419 27.40 13.71 -25.93
C GLU A 419 27.22 12.34 -26.61
N TYR A 420 26.76 12.32 -27.87
CA TYR A 420 26.64 11.11 -28.66
C TYR A 420 27.99 10.43 -28.91
N GLN A 421 29.01 11.20 -29.29
CA GLN A 421 30.36 10.68 -29.53
C GLN A 421 30.97 10.06 -28.26
N ILE A 422 30.76 10.69 -27.11
CA ILE A 422 31.18 10.13 -25.81
C ILE A 422 30.46 8.80 -25.56
N ALA A 423 29.13 8.77 -25.70
CA ALA A 423 28.36 7.55 -25.50
C ALA A 423 28.79 6.41 -26.45
N LEU A 424 29.10 6.74 -27.71
CA LEU A 424 29.62 5.79 -28.69
C LEU A 424 31.00 5.26 -28.30
N ALA A 425 31.92 6.14 -27.88
CA ALA A 425 33.26 5.76 -27.45
C ALA A 425 33.23 4.89 -26.18
N THR A 426 32.40 5.24 -25.19
CA THR A 426 32.17 4.43 -23.98
C THR A 426 31.67 3.04 -24.33
N LYS A 427 30.73 2.93 -25.28
CA LYS A 427 30.25 1.65 -25.77
C LYS A 427 31.35 0.84 -26.47
N GLN A 428 32.08 1.45 -27.39
CA GLN A 428 33.19 0.77 -28.10
C GLN A 428 34.24 0.26 -27.13
N TYR A 429 34.55 1.03 -26.09
CA TYR A 429 35.46 0.64 -25.02
C TYR A 429 34.93 -0.59 -24.26
N ASN A 430 33.69 -0.55 -23.78
CA ASN A 430 33.08 -1.66 -23.03
C ASN A 430 32.93 -2.94 -23.88
N ASP A 431 32.52 -2.80 -25.15
CA ASP A 431 32.42 -3.93 -26.09
C ASP A 431 33.82 -4.54 -26.35
N SER A 432 34.85 -3.71 -26.48
CA SER A 432 36.24 -4.18 -26.65
C SER A 432 36.74 -4.89 -25.40
N LEU A 433 36.46 -4.34 -24.21
CA LEU A 433 36.79 -4.96 -22.92
C LEU A 433 36.18 -6.37 -22.83
N HIS A 434 34.89 -6.51 -23.11
CA HIS A 434 34.23 -7.82 -23.12
C HIS A 434 34.81 -8.81 -24.14
N VAL A 435 35.25 -8.34 -25.31
CA VAL A 435 35.94 -9.20 -26.29
C VAL A 435 37.32 -9.61 -25.76
N PHE A 436 38.07 -8.71 -25.15
CA PHE A 436 39.38 -9.01 -24.55
C PHE A 436 39.27 -9.98 -23.37
N GLU A 437 38.32 -9.78 -22.47
CA GLU A 437 38.04 -10.70 -21.35
C GLU A 437 37.76 -12.11 -21.85
N LYS A 438 36.85 -12.25 -22.84
CA LYS A 438 36.53 -13.55 -23.44
C LYS A 438 37.76 -14.21 -24.07
N ARG A 439 38.60 -13.44 -24.78
CA ARG A 439 39.83 -13.97 -25.40
C ARG A 439 40.87 -14.38 -24.37
N LEU A 440 41.02 -13.66 -23.26
CA LEU A 440 41.98 -14.00 -22.21
C LEU A 440 41.57 -15.27 -21.47
N VAL A 441 40.27 -15.46 -21.25
CA VAL A 441 39.71 -16.73 -20.76
C VAL A 441 40.02 -17.88 -21.73
N ASP A 442 39.86 -17.68 -23.06
CA ASP A 442 40.23 -18.69 -24.06
C ASP A 442 41.72 -19.11 -23.98
N PHE A 443 42.61 -18.20 -23.56
CA PHE A 443 44.05 -18.45 -23.38
C PHE A 443 44.44 -18.88 -21.96
N GLY A 444 43.48 -19.08 -21.05
CA GLY A 444 43.73 -19.55 -19.68
C GLY A 444 44.26 -18.49 -18.71
N VAL A 445 44.15 -17.20 -19.05
CA VAL A 445 44.53 -16.09 -18.17
C VAL A 445 43.31 -15.65 -17.35
N PRO A 446 43.38 -15.62 -16.00
CA PRO A 446 42.28 -15.15 -15.16
C PRO A 446 41.96 -13.67 -15.40
N VAL A 447 40.67 -13.35 -15.49
CA VAL A 447 40.15 -11.99 -15.79
C VAL A 447 40.50 -10.98 -14.69
N GLU A 448 40.80 -11.46 -13.48
CA GLU A 448 41.11 -10.68 -12.28
C GLU A 448 42.48 -9.96 -12.35
N GLU A 449 43.38 -10.37 -13.25
CA GLU A 449 44.73 -9.77 -13.39
C GLU A 449 44.76 -8.48 -14.21
N ILE A 450 43.66 -8.12 -14.90
CA ILE A 450 43.62 -7.03 -15.88
C ILE A 450 43.41 -5.66 -15.21
N GLY A 451 42.70 -5.61 -14.08
CA GLY A 451 42.47 -4.37 -13.31
C GLY A 451 41.70 -3.27 -14.05
N VAL A 452 40.99 -3.59 -15.14
CA VAL A 452 40.23 -2.63 -15.95
C VAL A 452 38.74 -2.84 -15.74
N GLU A 453 38.04 -1.81 -15.27
CA GLU A 453 36.59 -1.83 -15.04
C GLU A 453 35.82 -1.24 -16.22
N PRO A 454 34.64 -1.79 -16.58
CA PRO A 454 33.78 -1.20 -17.59
C PRO A 454 33.29 0.19 -17.16
N LEU A 455 33.26 1.13 -18.11
CA LEU A 455 32.77 2.48 -17.87
C LEU A 455 31.25 2.48 -17.73
N GLU A 456 30.71 3.25 -16.78
CA GLU A 456 29.27 3.44 -16.63
C GLU A 456 28.66 4.02 -17.92
N LYS A 457 27.61 3.38 -18.43
CA LYS A 457 26.85 3.90 -19.57
C LYS A 457 26.19 5.21 -19.13
N GLN A 458 26.64 6.35 -19.64
CA GLN A 458 25.95 7.61 -19.40
C GLN A 458 24.57 7.59 -20.06
N VAL A 459 23.53 7.39 -19.25
CA VAL A 459 22.12 7.51 -19.66
C VAL A 459 21.70 8.99 -19.65
N GLY A 460 22.51 9.84 -20.27
CA GLY A 460 22.20 11.25 -20.48
C GLY A 460 21.02 11.45 -21.43
N SER A 461 20.77 12.71 -21.83
CA SER A 461 19.56 13.15 -22.55
C SER A 461 19.22 12.41 -23.87
N LEU A 462 20.12 11.55 -24.36
CA LEU A 462 19.99 10.79 -25.60
C LEU A 462 19.17 9.49 -25.51
N GLY A 463 18.73 9.08 -24.32
CA GLY A 463 18.01 7.80 -24.17
C GLY A 463 18.91 6.59 -24.36
N VAL A 464 18.32 5.39 -24.21
CA VAL A 464 19.05 4.12 -24.12
C VAL A 464 19.93 3.88 -25.36
N VAL A 465 21.25 3.80 -25.16
CA VAL A 465 22.21 3.42 -26.20
C VAL A 465 21.96 1.96 -26.59
N SER A 466 21.77 1.69 -27.89
CA SER A 466 21.52 0.36 -28.46
C SER A 466 22.45 -0.72 -27.91
N GLU A 467 21.87 -1.86 -27.50
CA GLU A 467 22.57 -3.05 -27.00
C GLU A 467 23.19 -3.91 -28.11
N MET A 468 22.95 -3.59 -29.39
CA MET A 468 23.58 -4.33 -30.49
C MET A 468 25.09 -4.10 -30.48
N PRO A 469 25.94 -5.11 -30.71
CA PRO A 469 27.39 -4.97 -30.64
C PRO A 469 27.90 -3.90 -31.61
N ALA A 470 28.80 -3.02 -31.14
CA ALA A 470 29.46 -2.02 -31.97
C ALA A 470 30.50 -2.69 -32.89
N GLY A 471 30.02 -3.37 -33.95
CA GLY A 471 30.81 -3.73 -35.14
C GLY A 471 32.00 -4.70 -34.95
N LEU A 472 32.31 -5.17 -33.74
CA LEU A 472 33.46 -6.05 -33.46
C LEU A 472 33.16 -7.55 -33.58
N VAL A 473 31.95 -7.94 -33.99
CA VAL A 473 31.65 -9.33 -34.32
C VAL A 473 32.00 -9.60 -35.79
N THR A 474 33.28 -9.68 -36.10
CA THR A 474 33.70 -10.50 -37.24
C THR A 474 33.58 -11.95 -36.81
N ALA A 475 32.38 -12.51 -36.94
CA ALA A 475 32.19 -13.95 -36.92
C ALA A 475 33.02 -14.54 -38.06
N LYS A 476 34.15 -15.18 -37.72
CA LYS A 476 34.81 -16.10 -38.65
C LYS A 476 33.86 -17.28 -38.88
N ARG A 477 33.53 -17.52 -40.14
CA ARG A 477 33.04 -18.81 -40.64
C ARG A 477 34.02 -19.92 -40.33
#